data_AF-A0A447PUN4-F1
#
_entry.id   AF-A0A447PUN4-F1
#
_cell.length_a   1.000
_cell.length_b   1.000
_cell.length_c   1.000
_cell.angle_alpha   90.00
_cell.angle_beta   90.00
_cell.angle_gamma   90.00
#
_symmetry.space_group_name_H-M   'P 1'
#
loop_
_entity.id
_entity.type
_entity.pdbx_description
1 polymer ?
#
loop_
_entity_poly.entity_id
_entity_poly.type
_entity_poly.pdbx_seq_one_letter_code
_entity_poly.pdbx_strand_id
1 'polypeptide(L)'
;MWISSPFEQIHGWVGGGTKGDFPHYAYHGYYTQDWTTLDANMGSEADLRALVDGAHQRGIRILFDVVMNHAGYATLADMQEYQFGALYLSGAERQKILGDRWTNWRPAAGQSWHSFNDYINFSDSAAWEKWWGKKWIRTDIGDYDSPGFDDLTLSLAFLPDIKTESTTPSGLPVFYANKPDTKAKFIEGYTPRDYLTHWLSQWVHDYGIDGFRVDTAKNVELPAWQQLKTQASAALREWKQANPDKALDDSPFWMTGEAWGHGVMKSDYYRYGFDAMINF
;
A
#
# COMPACT_ATOMS: atom_id res chain seq x y z
N MET A 1 5.93 -17.86 -9.54
CA MET A 1 6.03 -17.59 -8.10
C MET A 1 5.27 -16.31 -7.80
N TRP A 2 4.45 -16.32 -6.77
CA TRP A 2 3.80 -15.14 -6.21
C TRP A 2 4.53 -14.79 -4.92
N ILE A 3 4.99 -13.54 -4.79
CA ILE A 3 5.68 -13.03 -3.61
C ILE A 3 4.80 -12.01 -2.87
N SER A 4 5.04 -11.82 -1.58
CA SER A 4 4.43 -10.74 -0.80
C SER A 4 4.61 -9.37 -1.47
N SER A 5 3.71 -8.44 -1.17
CA SER A 5 3.75 -7.09 -1.70
C SER A 5 5.10 -6.44 -1.37
N PRO A 6 5.90 -6.07 -2.39
CA PRO A 6 7.29 -5.69 -2.19
C PRO A 6 7.49 -4.20 -1.95
N PHE A 7 6.42 -3.42 -1.86
CA PHE A 7 6.47 -1.98 -1.70
C PHE A 7 6.81 -1.59 -0.27
N GLU A 8 7.42 -0.43 -0.05
CA GLU A 8 7.77 0.03 1.29
C GLU A 8 6.54 0.07 2.20
N GLN A 9 6.65 -0.57 3.36
CA GLN A 9 5.63 -0.65 4.38
C GLN A 9 5.81 0.42 5.46
N ILE A 10 4.78 0.63 6.30
CA ILE A 10 4.87 1.49 7.49
C ILE A 10 6.05 1.09 8.39
N HIS A 11 6.68 2.06 9.04
CA HIS A 11 7.80 1.79 9.95
C HIS A 11 7.32 1.60 11.39
N GLY A 12 8.12 0.87 12.17
CA GLY A 12 7.77 0.56 13.55
C GLY A 12 6.61 -0.42 13.64
N TRP A 13 5.71 -0.20 14.61
CA TRP A 13 4.71 -1.19 15.00
C TRP A 13 3.37 -0.53 15.29
N VAL A 14 2.30 -1.33 15.19
CA VAL A 14 0.98 -1.09 15.78
C VAL A 14 0.72 -2.09 16.89
N GLY A 15 -0.32 -1.88 17.71
CA GLY A 15 -0.74 -2.90 18.68
C GLY A 15 -1.35 -4.12 17.98
N GLY A 16 -0.76 -5.29 18.18
CA GLY A 16 -1.24 -6.57 17.65
C GLY A 16 -2.16 -7.32 18.61
N GLY A 17 -2.91 -8.29 18.10
CA GLY A 17 -3.88 -9.03 18.89
C GLY A 17 -5.16 -8.23 19.17
N THR A 18 -6.06 -8.78 19.96
CA THR A 18 -7.38 -8.13 20.21
C THR A 18 -7.29 -7.00 21.22
N LYS A 19 -6.18 -6.91 21.98
CA LYS A 19 -6.01 -5.93 23.06
C LYS A 19 -4.67 -5.19 22.99
N GLY A 20 -3.92 -5.29 21.89
CA GLY A 20 -2.57 -4.74 21.81
C GLY A 20 -1.58 -5.58 22.61
N ASP A 21 -1.68 -6.90 22.49
CA ASP A 21 -0.93 -7.90 23.26
C ASP A 21 0.58 -7.91 22.92
N PHE A 22 0.94 -7.50 21.70
CA PHE A 22 2.33 -7.47 21.21
C PHE A 22 2.53 -6.34 20.18
N PRO A 23 3.77 -5.90 19.89
CA PRO A 23 4.02 -4.98 18.80
C PRO A 23 3.93 -5.74 17.47
N HIS A 24 3.01 -5.33 16.60
CA HIS A 24 2.79 -5.94 15.29
C HIS A 24 3.42 -5.07 14.19
N TYR A 25 4.30 -5.70 13.42
CA TYR A 25 5.07 -5.06 12.35
C TYR A 25 4.49 -5.44 10.98
N ALA A 26 4.73 -4.62 9.97
CA ALA A 26 4.23 -4.83 8.61
C ALA A 26 4.98 -5.91 7.81
N TYR A 27 5.48 -6.97 8.46
CA TYR A 27 6.30 -8.03 7.82
C TYR A 27 5.57 -8.78 6.70
N HIS A 28 4.24 -8.66 6.64
CA HIS A 28 3.38 -9.38 5.70
C HIS A 28 3.20 -8.65 4.36
N GLY A 29 3.53 -7.35 4.26
CA GLY A 29 3.45 -6.57 3.01
C GLY A 29 2.11 -5.86 2.74
N TYR A 30 1.19 -5.83 3.71
CA TYR A 30 -0.19 -5.31 3.51
C TYR A 30 -0.46 -3.96 4.19
N TYR A 31 0.57 -3.29 4.72
CA TYR A 31 0.50 -1.95 5.30
C TYR A 31 1.39 -0.99 4.52
N THR A 32 1.13 -0.86 3.21
CA THR A 32 1.96 -0.07 2.30
C THR A 32 1.96 1.41 2.67
N GLN A 33 3.15 2.00 2.62
CA GLN A 33 3.40 3.42 2.84
C GLN A 33 3.83 4.13 1.54
N ASP A 34 4.65 3.48 0.71
CA ASP A 34 5.13 4.05 -0.54
C ASP A 34 5.22 2.97 -1.64
N TRP A 35 4.30 3.05 -2.60
CA TRP A 35 4.26 2.15 -3.77
C TRP A 35 5.42 2.36 -4.75
N THR A 36 6.23 3.41 -4.58
CA THR A 36 7.29 3.77 -5.53
C THR A 36 8.67 3.31 -5.10
N THR A 37 8.78 2.74 -3.89
CA THR A 37 10.03 2.25 -3.31
C THR A 37 9.89 0.79 -2.89
N LEU A 38 11.00 0.04 -2.96
CA LEU A 38 11.06 -1.35 -2.52
C LEU A 38 11.20 -1.37 -0.99
N ASP A 39 10.49 -2.28 -0.32
CA ASP A 39 10.68 -2.49 1.12
C ASP A 39 12.10 -2.96 1.41
N ALA A 40 12.82 -2.20 2.24
CA ALA A 40 14.21 -2.48 2.56
C ALA A 40 14.42 -3.83 3.27
N ASN A 41 13.38 -4.40 3.90
CA ASN A 41 13.44 -5.74 4.50
C ASN A 41 13.36 -6.86 3.44
N MET A 42 12.93 -6.56 2.22
CA MET A 42 12.86 -7.51 1.11
C MET A 42 14.13 -7.51 0.23
N GLY A 43 15.06 -6.59 0.51
CA GLY A 43 16.36 -6.48 -0.17
C GLY A 43 16.50 -5.16 -0.92
N SER A 44 17.50 -5.11 -1.79
CA SER A 44 17.72 -3.97 -2.69
C SER A 44 17.05 -4.19 -4.04
N GLU A 45 16.91 -3.12 -4.83
CA GLU A 45 16.45 -3.23 -6.22
C GLU A 45 17.38 -4.09 -7.10
N ALA A 46 18.66 -4.20 -6.75
CA ALA A 46 19.58 -5.12 -7.40
C ALA A 46 19.23 -6.58 -7.07
N ASP A 47 18.84 -6.87 -5.83
CA ASP A 47 18.37 -8.20 -5.41
C ASP A 47 17.05 -8.55 -6.10
N LEU A 48 16.11 -7.61 -6.20
CA LEU A 48 14.88 -7.80 -6.96
C LEU A 48 15.18 -8.13 -8.44
N ARG A 49 16.09 -7.38 -9.08
CA ARG A 49 16.47 -7.64 -10.47
C ARG A 49 17.12 -9.01 -10.64
N ALA A 50 17.99 -9.40 -9.71
CA ALA A 50 18.62 -10.72 -9.72
C ALA A 50 17.58 -11.84 -9.52
N LEU A 51 16.57 -11.63 -8.67
CA LEU A 51 15.47 -12.56 -8.46
C LEU A 51 14.66 -12.75 -9.75
N VAL A 52 14.25 -11.65 -10.39
CA VAL A 52 13.43 -11.71 -11.61
C VAL A 52 14.21 -12.33 -12.77
N ASP A 53 15.42 -11.83 -13.06
CA ASP A 53 16.28 -12.38 -14.11
C ASP A 53 16.55 -13.88 -13.86
N GLY A 54 16.83 -14.26 -12.62
CA GLY A 54 17.08 -15.65 -12.24
C GLY A 54 15.84 -16.55 -12.38
N ALA A 55 14.65 -16.03 -12.08
CA ALA A 55 13.39 -16.74 -12.25
C ALA A 55 13.06 -16.95 -13.74
N HIS A 56 13.17 -15.89 -14.55
CA HIS A 56 12.94 -15.96 -15.99
C HIS A 56 13.88 -16.94 -16.69
N GLN A 57 15.17 -16.95 -16.35
CA GLN A 57 16.14 -17.94 -16.86
C GLN A 57 15.75 -19.40 -16.54
N ARG A 58 14.91 -19.62 -15.53
CA ARG A 58 14.45 -20.94 -15.07
C ARG A 58 13.04 -21.28 -15.53
N GLY A 59 12.43 -20.47 -16.39
CA GLY A 59 11.06 -20.72 -16.82
C GLY A 59 9.98 -20.27 -15.81
N ILE A 60 10.34 -19.47 -14.81
CA ILE A 60 9.45 -19.11 -13.69
C ILE A 60 9.00 -17.67 -13.85
N ARG A 61 7.67 -17.46 -13.96
CA ARG A 61 7.05 -16.13 -13.90
C ARG A 61 7.03 -15.58 -12.47
N ILE A 62 7.16 -14.27 -12.31
CA ILE A 62 7.06 -13.56 -11.02
C ILE A 62 5.77 -12.74 -10.99
N LEU A 63 5.00 -12.93 -9.92
CA LEU A 63 3.81 -12.16 -9.61
C LEU A 63 4.05 -11.39 -8.32
N PHE A 64 3.74 -10.10 -8.34
CA PHE A 64 3.67 -9.31 -7.10
C PHE A 64 2.27 -9.41 -6.50
N ASP A 65 2.21 -9.51 -5.17
CA ASP A 65 1.02 -9.08 -4.46
C ASP A 65 0.86 -7.57 -4.57
N VAL A 66 -0.35 -7.09 -4.84
CA VAL A 66 -0.64 -5.66 -4.92
C VAL A 66 -1.87 -5.31 -4.12
N VAL A 67 -1.75 -4.26 -3.33
CA VAL A 67 -2.82 -3.69 -2.51
C VAL A 67 -3.12 -2.30 -3.05
N MET A 68 -4.35 -2.10 -3.56
CA MET A 68 -4.84 -0.77 -3.95
C MET A 68 -5.96 -0.27 -3.03
N ASN A 69 -6.53 -1.15 -2.21
CA ASN A 69 -7.65 -0.78 -1.34
C ASN A 69 -7.23 0.19 -0.24
N HIS A 70 -6.11 -0.07 0.43
CA HIS A 70 -5.74 0.62 1.65
C HIS A 70 -4.25 0.91 1.72
N ALA A 71 -3.92 1.90 2.54
CA ALA A 71 -2.56 2.15 3.03
C ALA A 71 -2.35 1.47 4.40
N GLY A 72 -1.12 1.50 4.90
CA GLY A 72 -0.83 1.12 6.27
C GLY A 72 -1.33 2.13 7.31
N TYR A 73 -1.46 1.69 8.56
CA TYR A 73 -1.86 2.54 9.68
C TYR A 73 -0.84 3.65 9.97
N ALA A 74 -1.31 4.72 10.62
CA ALA A 74 -0.40 5.69 11.21
C ALA A 74 0.38 5.05 12.39
N THR A 75 1.71 5.19 12.37
CA THR A 75 2.59 4.71 13.45
C THR A 75 3.30 5.88 14.12
N LEU A 76 3.76 5.68 15.35
CA LEU A 76 4.62 6.66 16.03
C LEU A 76 5.92 6.93 15.26
N ALA A 77 6.46 5.93 14.55
CA ALA A 77 7.69 6.09 13.78
C ALA A 77 7.45 7.02 12.60
N ASP A 78 6.41 6.77 11.82
CA ASP A 78 6.13 7.53 10.60
C ASP A 78 5.61 8.93 10.91
N MET A 79 4.80 9.08 11.96
CA MET A 79 4.40 10.40 12.46
C MET A 79 5.62 11.25 12.85
N GLN A 80 6.61 10.64 13.49
CA GLN A 80 7.85 11.31 13.90
C GLN A 80 8.71 11.68 12.68
N GLU A 81 8.95 10.72 11.80
CA GLU A 81 9.86 10.86 10.65
C GLU A 81 9.28 11.82 9.60
N TYR A 82 8.03 11.60 9.20
CA TYR A 82 7.40 12.34 8.10
C TYR A 82 6.52 13.51 8.57
N GLN A 83 6.55 13.80 9.87
CA GLN A 83 6.01 15.03 10.47
C GLN A 83 4.50 15.26 10.22
N PHE A 84 3.70 14.21 10.38
CA PHE A 84 2.23 14.28 10.34
C PHE A 84 1.60 13.83 11.66
N GLY A 85 0.31 14.14 11.81
CA GLY A 85 -0.44 13.84 13.02
C GLY A 85 -0.02 14.69 14.22
N ALA A 86 -0.76 14.56 15.32
CA ALA A 86 -0.54 15.36 16.52
C ALA A 86 -0.52 14.47 17.77
N LEU A 87 0.22 14.92 18.78
CA LEU A 87 0.25 14.31 20.11
C LEU A 87 -0.36 15.28 21.12
N TYR A 88 -1.02 14.76 22.15
CA TYR A 88 -1.36 15.55 23.34
C TYR A 88 -0.11 15.93 24.16
N LEU A 89 0.97 15.17 24.00
CA LEU A 89 2.24 15.37 24.70
C LEU A 89 3.06 16.49 24.04
N SER A 90 3.67 17.35 24.87
CA SER A 90 4.56 18.43 24.39
C SER A 90 5.81 18.60 25.27
N GLY A 91 6.84 19.26 24.72
CA GLY A 91 8.05 19.65 25.44
C GLY A 91 8.68 18.51 26.26
N ALA A 92 8.94 18.78 27.55
CA ALA A 92 9.58 17.84 28.47
C ALA A 92 8.73 16.59 28.75
N GLU A 93 7.41 16.67 28.67
CA GLU A 93 6.52 15.52 28.90
C GLU A 93 6.66 14.49 27.76
N ARG A 94 6.63 14.96 26.50
CA ARG A 94 6.86 14.11 25.34
C ARG A 94 8.22 13.42 25.42
N GLN A 95 9.26 14.17 25.78
CA GLN A 95 10.61 13.61 25.96
C GLN A 95 10.64 12.53 27.04
N LYS A 96 9.94 12.75 28.15
CA LYS A 96 9.89 11.78 29.26
C LYS A 96 9.16 10.49 28.88
N ILE A 97 8.08 10.59 28.09
CA ILE A 97 7.23 9.44 27.77
C ILE A 97 7.71 8.69 26.52
N LEU A 98 7.96 9.40 25.42
CA LEU A 98 8.31 8.80 24.13
C LEU A 98 9.82 8.75 23.86
N GLY A 99 10.61 9.56 24.57
CA GLY A 99 12.04 9.70 24.33
C GLY A 99 12.36 10.31 22.96
N ASP A 100 13.62 10.13 22.53
CA ASP A 100 14.11 10.67 21.26
C ASP A 100 13.55 9.92 20.04
N ARG A 101 13.21 8.64 20.19
CA ARG A 101 12.65 7.79 19.14
C ARG A 101 11.32 7.24 19.61
N TRP A 102 10.22 7.73 19.07
CA TRP A 102 8.88 7.42 19.58
C TRP A 102 8.55 5.92 19.45
N THR A 103 9.11 5.24 18.44
CA THR A 103 8.99 3.79 18.25
C THR A 103 9.59 2.94 19.40
N ASN A 104 10.46 3.55 20.23
CA ASN A 104 11.03 2.89 21.40
C ASN A 104 10.08 2.86 22.61
N TRP A 105 8.95 3.55 22.54
CA TRP A 105 7.94 3.48 23.59
C TRP A 105 7.52 2.03 23.86
N ARG A 106 7.29 1.70 25.13
CA ARG A 106 6.85 0.38 25.59
C ARG A 106 5.71 0.56 26.59
N PRO A 107 4.73 -0.36 26.63
CA PRO A 107 3.66 -0.29 27.62
C PRO A 107 4.22 -0.40 29.04
N ALA A 108 3.77 0.48 29.94
CA ALA A 108 4.00 0.35 31.37
C ALA A 108 3.08 -0.73 31.99
N ALA A 109 3.26 -0.98 33.29
CA ALA A 109 2.36 -1.87 34.02
C ALA A 109 0.90 -1.40 33.90
N GLY A 110 0.01 -2.28 33.43
CA GLY A 110 -1.40 -1.97 33.19
C GLY A 110 -1.73 -1.36 31.82
N GLN A 111 -0.71 -1.08 30.98
CA GLN A 111 -0.88 -0.66 29.59
C GLN A 111 -0.69 -1.83 28.62
N SER A 112 -1.14 -1.64 27.39
CA SER A 112 -0.87 -2.53 26.27
C SER A 112 -0.22 -1.76 25.11
N TRP A 113 0.15 -2.46 24.04
CA TRP A 113 0.65 -1.81 22.83
C TRP A 113 -0.41 -0.97 22.11
N HIS A 114 -1.68 -0.98 22.51
CA HIS A 114 -2.66 0.01 22.05
C HIS A 114 -2.65 1.31 22.85
N SER A 115 -2.10 1.32 24.06
CA SER A 115 -2.10 2.51 24.94
C SER A 115 -1.28 3.67 24.38
N PHE A 116 -0.47 3.47 23.32
CA PHE A 116 0.16 4.61 22.64
C PHE A 116 -0.86 5.54 21.97
N ASN A 117 -2.01 5.01 21.55
CA ASN A 117 -3.09 5.79 20.94
C ASN A 117 -3.63 6.85 21.90
N ASP A 118 -3.53 6.63 23.22
CA ASP A 118 -3.95 7.59 24.25
C ASP A 118 -3.14 8.90 24.19
N TYR A 119 -1.95 8.88 23.58
CA TYR A 119 -1.10 10.05 23.40
C TYR A 119 -1.34 10.79 22.10
N ILE A 120 -2.12 10.22 21.17
CA ILE A 120 -2.33 10.75 19.84
C ILE A 120 -3.61 11.59 19.83
N ASN A 121 -3.48 12.83 19.36
CA ASN A 121 -4.64 13.69 19.14
C ASN A 121 -5.23 13.41 17.75
N PHE A 122 -6.13 12.43 17.67
CA PHE A 122 -6.84 12.08 16.43
C PHE A 122 -7.78 13.18 15.93
N SER A 123 -8.12 14.17 16.75
CA SER A 123 -9.05 15.25 16.38
C SER A 123 -8.39 16.46 15.69
N ASP A 124 -7.05 16.53 15.63
CA ASP A 124 -6.34 17.65 15.02
C ASP A 124 -6.33 17.56 13.48
N SER A 125 -7.38 18.10 12.84
CA SER A 125 -7.53 18.05 11.38
C SER A 125 -6.35 18.66 10.62
N ALA A 126 -5.74 19.73 11.15
CA ALA A 126 -4.63 20.41 10.47
C ALA A 126 -3.34 19.57 10.50
N ALA A 127 -3.12 18.80 11.57
CA ALA A 127 -2.01 17.89 11.67
C ALA A 127 -2.20 16.61 10.83
N TRP A 128 -3.44 16.09 10.78
CA TRP A 128 -3.78 14.88 10.04
C TRP A 128 -3.91 15.09 8.53
N GLU A 129 -4.23 16.30 8.07
CA GLU A 129 -4.19 16.66 6.64
C GLU A 129 -2.77 16.54 6.05
N LYS A 130 -1.72 16.62 6.88
CA LYS A 130 -0.32 16.46 6.45
C LYS A 130 0.09 15.01 6.15
N TRP A 131 -0.78 14.05 6.44
CA TRP A 131 -0.52 12.64 6.13
C TRP A 131 -0.87 12.37 4.65
N TRP A 132 -1.84 11.51 4.38
CA TRP A 132 -2.33 11.25 3.01
C TRP A 132 -3.09 12.45 2.43
N GLY A 133 -3.77 13.23 3.27
CA GLY A 133 -4.66 14.33 2.88
C GLY A 133 -6.04 13.84 2.43
N LYS A 134 -7.08 14.63 2.69
CA LYS A 134 -8.51 14.24 2.50
C LYS A 134 -8.88 13.77 1.10
N LYS A 135 -8.07 14.12 0.09
CA LYS A 135 -8.28 13.68 -1.30
C LYS A 135 -7.85 12.24 -1.57
N TRP A 136 -7.02 11.66 -0.71
CA TRP A 136 -6.42 10.33 -0.92
C TRP A 136 -7.15 9.21 -0.20
N ILE A 137 -7.47 9.40 1.08
CA ILE A 137 -8.02 8.33 1.92
C ILE A 137 -9.31 8.76 2.62
N ARG A 138 -10.04 7.76 3.14
CA ARG A 138 -11.13 7.89 4.11
C ARG A 138 -10.75 7.12 5.39
N THR A 139 -11.09 7.69 6.54
CA THR A 139 -10.75 7.18 7.89
C THR A 139 -11.56 7.95 8.94
N ASP A 140 -11.60 7.47 10.18
CA ASP A 140 -12.37 8.03 11.30
C ASP A 140 -11.62 9.08 12.13
N ILE A 141 -10.47 9.55 11.64
CA ILE A 141 -9.61 10.55 12.30
C ILE A 141 -9.59 11.88 11.54
N GLY A 142 -9.20 12.97 12.20
CA GLY A 142 -9.06 14.30 11.60
C GLY A 142 -10.36 14.82 10.99
N ASP A 143 -10.24 15.45 9.82
CA ASP A 143 -11.38 15.86 8.96
C ASP A 143 -11.49 14.96 7.71
N TYR A 144 -11.00 13.71 7.77
CA TYR A 144 -11.17 12.79 6.64
C TYR A 144 -12.65 12.44 6.44
N ASP A 145 -12.99 12.04 5.22
CA ASP A 145 -14.32 11.47 4.97
C ASP A 145 -14.45 10.18 5.79
N SER A 146 -15.59 10.00 6.48
CA SER A 146 -15.80 8.81 7.31
C SER A 146 -15.99 7.56 6.43
N PRO A 147 -15.48 6.39 6.87
CA PRO A 147 -15.73 5.14 6.17
C PRO A 147 -17.23 4.84 6.09
N GLY A 148 -17.66 4.27 4.97
CA GLY A 148 -19.00 3.76 4.80
C GLY A 148 -19.16 2.35 5.36
N PHE A 149 -20.21 1.66 4.90
CA PHE A 149 -20.59 0.33 5.40
C PHE A 149 -20.64 -0.74 4.30
N ASP A 150 -20.48 -0.35 3.04
CA ASP A 150 -20.43 -1.27 1.92
C ASP A 150 -18.99 -1.66 1.59
N ASP A 151 -18.82 -2.75 0.82
CA ASP A 151 -17.50 -3.28 0.50
C ASP A 151 -16.56 -2.23 -0.13
N LEU A 152 -17.07 -1.23 -0.88
CA LEU A 152 -16.24 -0.25 -1.59
C LEU A 152 -15.83 0.96 -0.75
N THR A 153 -16.47 1.18 0.41
CA THR A 153 -16.26 2.40 1.20
C THR A 153 -15.95 2.17 2.67
N LEU A 154 -16.04 0.94 3.16
CA LEU A 154 -15.68 0.59 4.53
C LEU A 154 -14.14 0.53 4.70
N SER A 155 -13.67 0.83 5.91
CA SER A 155 -12.28 0.59 6.29
C SER A 155 -12.12 -0.84 6.81
N LEU A 156 -11.46 -1.70 6.02
CA LEU A 156 -11.18 -3.08 6.40
C LEU A 156 -10.26 -3.10 7.62
N ALA A 157 -10.77 -3.59 8.76
CA ALA A 157 -10.01 -3.62 10.02
C ALA A 157 -9.38 -2.25 10.38
N PHE A 158 -10.12 -1.15 10.14
CA PHE A 158 -9.67 0.23 10.39
C PHE A 158 -8.50 0.70 9.50
N LEU A 159 -8.14 -0.04 8.46
CA LEU A 159 -7.11 0.41 7.52
C LEU A 159 -7.58 1.66 6.77
N PRO A 160 -6.69 2.67 6.58
CA PRO A 160 -6.99 3.85 5.81
C PRO A 160 -7.35 3.47 4.38
N ASP A 161 -8.59 3.71 4.01
CA ASP A 161 -9.15 3.22 2.76
C ASP A 161 -8.94 4.26 1.66
N ILE A 162 -8.33 3.84 0.55
CA ILE A 162 -7.93 4.74 -0.53
C ILE A 162 -9.12 5.01 -1.42
N LYS A 163 -9.34 6.28 -1.75
CA LYS A 163 -10.46 6.73 -2.57
C LYS A 163 -10.20 6.49 -4.07
N THR A 164 -10.07 5.24 -4.49
CA THR A 164 -9.81 4.85 -5.88
C THR A 164 -10.93 5.28 -6.83
N GLU A 165 -12.16 5.38 -6.33
CA GLU A 165 -13.32 5.84 -7.09
C GLU A 165 -13.33 7.35 -7.33
N SER A 166 -12.49 8.11 -6.61
CA SER A 166 -12.41 9.56 -6.73
C SER A 166 -12.02 9.97 -8.14
N THR A 167 -12.80 10.86 -8.74
CA THR A 167 -12.51 11.49 -10.04
C THR A 167 -11.79 12.82 -9.90
N THR A 168 -11.47 13.23 -8.67
CA THR A 168 -10.84 14.53 -8.40
C THR A 168 -9.31 14.37 -8.32
N PRO A 169 -8.53 15.22 -9.02
CA PRO A 169 -7.08 15.21 -8.90
C PRO A 169 -6.63 15.43 -7.45
N SER A 170 -5.81 14.50 -6.94
CA SER A 170 -5.38 14.48 -5.54
C SER A 170 -4.09 15.23 -5.29
N GLY A 171 -3.19 15.27 -6.27
CA GLY A 171 -1.77 15.58 -6.03
C GLY A 171 -1.06 14.44 -5.31
N LEU A 172 0.20 14.63 -4.92
CA LEU A 172 0.89 13.63 -4.09
C LEU A 172 0.38 13.65 -2.64
N PRO A 173 0.45 12.53 -1.90
CA PRO A 173 0.28 12.52 -0.45
C PRO A 173 1.17 13.57 0.21
N VAL A 174 0.64 14.29 1.19
CA VAL A 174 1.33 15.48 1.75
C VAL A 174 2.64 15.10 2.44
N PHE A 175 2.66 13.97 3.14
CA PHE A 175 3.85 13.51 3.86
C PHE A 175 5.04 13.16 2.95
N TYR A 176 4.81 12.90 1.65
CA TYR A 176 5.90 12.65 0.70
C TYR A 176 6.85 13.85 0.54
N ALA A 177 6.41 15.07 0.88
CA ALA A 177 7.31 16.22 0.94
C ALA A 177 8.45 16.04 1.97
N ASN A 178 8.24 15.21 3.00
CA ASN A 178 9.20 14.88 4.04
C ASN A 178 9.87 13.51 3.82
N LYS A 179 9.63 12.86 2.67
CA LYS A 179 10.18 11.54 2.33
C LYS A 179 11.14 11.68 1.14
N PRO A 180 12.44 11.97 1.37
CA PRO A 180 13.36 12.30 0.28
C PRO A 180 13.70 11.14 -0.67
N ASP A 181 13.52 9.91 -0.21
CA ASP A 181 13.78 8.68 -0.96
C ASP A 181 12.60 8.22 -1.81
N THR A 182 11.41 8.84 -1.67
CA THR A 182 10.26 8.51 -2.52
C THR A 182 10.58 8.79 -3.99
N LYS A 183 10.17 7.89 -4.87
CA LYS A 183 10.27 8.09 -6.31
C LYS A 183 9.01 8.74 -6.89
N ALA A 184 7.98 8.94 -6.08
CA ALA A 184 6.75 9.61 -6.49
C ALA A 184 7.03 10.99 -7.09
N LYS A 185 6.41 11.28 -8.23
CA LYS A 185 6.46 12.58 -8.91
C LYS A 185 5.04 13.07 -9.13
N PHE A 186 4.84 14.36 -8.94
CA PHE A 186 3.55 14.99 -9.23
C PHE A 186 3.25 14.86 -10.72
N ILE A 187 2.05 14.37 -11.03
CA ILE A 187 1.52 14.30 -12.38
C ILE A 187 0.19 15.06 -12.39
N GLU A 188 0.10 16.06 -13.26
CA GLU A 188 -1.07 16.91 -13.36
C GLU A 188 -2.31 16.09 -13.72
N GLY A 189 -3.41 16.35 -13.01
CA GLY A 189 -4.70 15.69 -13.25
C GLY A 189 -4.84 14.29 -12.64
N TYR A 190 -3.78 13.68 -12.10
CA TYR A 190 -3.86 12.34 -11.54
C TYR A 190 -4.74 12.30 -10.27
N THR A 191 -5.68 11.35 -10.28
CA THR A 191 -6.46 10.89 -9.13
C THR A 191 -5.67 9.86 -8.31
N PRO A 192 -6.13 9.45 -7.11
CA PRO A 192 -5.49 8.37 -6.34
C PRO A 192 -5.32 7.08 -7.14
N ARG A 193 -6.35 6.68 -7.89
CA ARG A 193 -6.29 5.50 -8.79
C ARG A 193 -5.25 5.67 -9.89
N ASP A 194 -5.15 6.85 -10.50
CA ASP A 194 -4.17 7.09 -11.57
C ASP A 194 -2.75 6.93 -11.06
N TYR A 195 -2.43 7.50 -9.89
CA TYR A 195 -1.14 7.30 -9.25
C TYR A 195 -0.86 5.84 -8.92
N LEU A 196 -1.79 5.14 -8.26
CA LEU A 196 -1.59 3.73 -7.89
C LEU A 196 -1.35 2.85 -9.10
N THR A 197 -2.22 2.95 -10.12
CA THR A 197 -2.09 2.14 -11.34
C THR A 197 -0.83 2.47 -12.12
N HIS A 198 -0.42 3.74 -12.14
CA HIS A 198 0.83 4.18 -12.75
C HIS A 198 2.05 3.60 -12.03
N TRP A 199 2.15 3.77 -10.71
CA TRP A 199 3.29 3.28 -9.91
C TRP A 199 3.42 1.76 -9.98
N LEU A 200 2.31 1.03 -9.84
CA LEU A 200 2.32 -0.43 -9.98
C LEU A 200 2.79 -0.85 -11.38
N SER A 201 2.33 -0.16 -12.43
CA SER A 201 2.75 -0.47 -13.81
C SER A 201 4.21 -0.09 -14.09
N GLN A 202 4.79 0.87 -13.36
CA GLN A 202 6.22 1.18 -13.47
C GLN A 202 7.08 0.01 -13.01
N TRP A 203 6.72 -0.71 -11.95
CA TRP A 203 7.44 -1.92 -11.55
C TRP A 203 7.43 -2.99 -12.65
N VAL A 204 6.30 -3.14 -13.35
CA VAL A 204 6.20 -4.04 -14.50
C VAL A 204 7.13 -3.59 -15.63
N HIS A 205 7.11 -2.30 -15.95
CA HIS A 205 7.96 -1.72 -16.98
C HIS A 205 9.45 -1.82 -16.65
N ASP A 206 9.85 -1.65 -15.39
CA ASP A 206 11.27 -1.53 -15.01
C ASP A 206 11.93 -2.89 -14.71
N TYR A 207 11.13 -3.88 -14.31
CA TYR A 207 11.61 -5.19 -13.86
C TYR A 207 11.10 -6.36 -14.68
N GLY A 208 10.06 -6.20 -15.51
CA GLY A 208 9.48 -7.31 -16.26
C GLY A 208 8.60 -8.22 -15.42
N ILE A 209 7.86 -7.65 -14.45
CA ILE A 209 6.95 -8.43 -13.60
C ILE A 209 5.81 -9.02 -14.44
N ASP A 210 5.63 -10.34 -14.38
CA ASP A 210 4.74 -11.06 -15.31
C ASP A 210 3.26 -10.94 -14.94
N GLY A 211 2.96 -10.58 -13.70
CA GLY A 211 1.60 -10.50 -13.24
C GLY A 211 1.39 -9.93 -11.84
N PHE A 212 0.13 -9.76 -11.48
CA PHE A 212 -0.28 -9.40 -10.14
C PHE A 212 -1.26 -10.41 -9.54
N ARG A 213 -1.08 -10.69 -8.25
CA ARG A 213 -2.17 -11.11 -7.38
C ARG A 213 -2.68 -9.84 -6.70
N VAL A 214 -3.95 -9.54 -6.83
CA VAL A 214 -4.58 -8.35 -6.28
C VAL A 214 -5.30 -8.71 -4.98
N ASP A 215 -4.95 -8.02 -3.91
CA ASP A 215 -5.58 -8.15 -2.59
C ASP A 215 -6.92 -7.42 -2.53
N THR A 216 -7.88 -7.96 -1.77
CA THR A 216 -9.17 -7.31 -1.46
C THR A 216 -9.90 -6.79 -2.70
N ALA A 217 -9.92 -7.59 -3.78
CA ALA A 217 -10.46 -7.21 -5.08
C ALA A 217 -11.92 -6.73 -5.03
N LYS A 218 -12.69 -7.21 -4.05
CA LYS A 218 -14.09 -6.82 -3.83
C LYS A 218 -14.27 -5.43 -3.24
N ASN A 219 -13.22 -4.85 -2.68
CA ASN A 219 -13.27 -3.59 -1.95
C ASN A 219 -12.85 -2.37 -2.80
N VAL A 220 -12.50 -2.61 -4.06
CA VAL A 220 -12.15 -1.56 -5.03
C VAL A 220 -13.03 -1.75 -6.26
N GLU A 221 -13.43 -0.63 -6.87
CA GLU A 221 -14.38 -0.65 -7.98
C GLU A 221 -13.78 -1.28 -9.25
N LEU A 222 -14.58 -2.07 -9.97
CA LEU A 222 -14.17 -2.82 -11.17
C LEU A 222 -13.42 -1.99 -12.23
N PRO A 223 -13.80 -0.72 -12.53
CA PRO A 223 -13.02 0.13 -13.42
C PRO A 223 -11.55 0.31 -13.04
N ALA A 224 -11.20 0.33 -11.74
CA ALA A 224 -9.80 0.45 -11.31
C ALA A 224 -8.98 -0.77 -11.72
N TRP A 225 -9.56 -1.97 -11.61
CA TRP A 225 -8.90 -3.20 -12.04
C TRP A 225 -8.71 -3.26 -13.55
N GLN A 226 -9.69 -2.80 -14.32
CA GLN A 226 -9.53 -2.67 -15.76
C GLN A 226 -8.43 -1.67 -16.13
N GLN A 227 -8.34 -0.54 -15.42
CA GLN A 227 -7.27 0.45 -15.61
C GLN A 227 -5.90 -0.14 -15.30
N LEU A 228 -5.74 -0.80 -14.14
CA LEU A 228 -4.51 -1.47 -13.74
C LEU A 228 -4.06 -2.49 -14.79
N LYS A 229 -4.94 -3.40 -15.18
CA LYS A 229 -4.65 -4.43 -16.19
C LYS A 229 -4.18 -3.81 -17.50
N THR A 230 -4.86 -2.74 -17.94
CA THR A 230 -4.54 -2.08 -19.21
C THR A 230 -3.13 -1.49 -19.19
N GLN A 231 -2.78 -0.76 -18.13
CA GLN A 231 -1.47 -0.13 -17.98
C GLN A 231 -0.36 -1.18 -17.77
N ALA A 232 -0.55 -2.15 -16.87
CA ALA A 232 0.44 -3.20 -16.62
C ALA A 232 0.68 -4.09 -17.86
N SER A 233 -0.37 -4.38 -18.64
CA SER A 233 -0.21 -5.11 -19.90
C SER A 233 0.58 -4.33 -20.96
N ALA A 234 0.43 -3.00 -21.00
CA ALA A 234 1.25 -2.16 -21.88
C ALA A 234 2.71 -2.13 -21.42
N ALA A 235 2.92 -1.90 -20.12
CA ALA A 235 4.24 -1.89 -19.49
C ALA A 235 5.01 -3.20 -19.74
N LEU A 236 4.38 -4.37 -19.59
CA LEU A 236 5.07 -5.64 -19.83
C LEU A 236 5.44 -5.82 -21.31
N ARG A 237 4.58 -5.39 -22.24
CA ARG A 237 4.89 -5.43 -23.68
C ARG A 237 6.10 -4.55 -24.00
N GLU A 238 6.14 -3.34 -23.45
CA GLU A 238 7.26 -2.41 -23.62
C GLU A 238 8.55 -2.97 -23.04
N TRP A 239 8.51 -3.53 -21.81
CA TRP A 239 9.67 -4.17 -21.21
C TRP A 239 10.18 -5.35 -22.05
N LYS A 240 9.29 -6.22 -22.55
CA LYS A 240 9.67 -7.37 -23.40
C LYS A 240 10.30 -6.91 -24.72
N GLN A 241 9.77 -5.84 -25.34
CA GLN A 241 10.34 -5.26 -26.56
C GLN A 241 11.74 -4.67 -26.31
N ALA A 242 11.95 -4.02 -25.17
CA ALA A 242 13.24 -3.45 -24.79
C ALA A 242 14.25 -4.51 -24.32
N ASN A 243 13.78 -5.69 -23.89
CA ASN A 243 14.61 -6.74 -23.29
C ASN A 243 14.33 -8.14 -23.93
N PRO A 244 14.49 -8.31 -25.26
CA PRO A 244 14.15 -9.55 -25.94
C PRO A 244 14.92 -10.77 -25.42
N ASP A 245 16.17 -10.58 -24.99
CA ASP A 245 17.01 -11.66 -24.45
C ASP A 245 16.68 -12.03 -22.99
N LYS A 246 15.91 -11.20 -22.29
CA LYS A 246 15.46 -11.46 -20.91
C LYS A 246 14.01 -11.90 -20.83
N ALA A 247 13.20 -11.58 -21.83
CA ALA A 247 11.81 -11.97 -21.87
C ALA A 247 11.68 -13.50 -21.79
N LEU A 248 10.95 -13.97 -20.77
CA LEU A 248 10.72 -15.40 -20.57
C LEU A 248 9.94 -16.03 -21.74
N ASP A 249 8.89 -15.35 -22.21
CA ASP A 249 7.97 -15.81 -23.25
C ASP A 249 7.15 -14.64 -23.84
N ASP A 250 6.27 -14.92 -24.80
CA ASP A 250 5.34 -13.94 -25.41
C ASP A 250 3.98 -13.83 -24.70
N SER A 251 3.81 -14.45 -23.53
CA SER A 251 2.51 -14.44 -22.86
C SER A 251 2.14 -13.04 -22.36
N PRO A 252 0.84 -12.70 -22.36
CA PRO A 252 0.39 -11.44 -21.83
C PRO A 252 0.60 -11.36 -20.32
N PHE A 253 0.60 -10.12 -19.80
CA PHE A 253 0.56 -9.86 -18.37
C PHE A 253 -0.63 -10.59 -17.74
N TRP A 254 -0.44 -11.23 -16.59
CA TRP A 254 -1.46 -12.03 -15.93
C TRP A 254 -1.93 -11.40 -14.62
N MET A 255 -3.23 -11.40 -14.35
CA MET A 255 -3.80 -10.79 -13.14
C MET A 255 -4.83 -11.72 -12.51
N THR A 256 -4.65 -12.00 -11.22
CA THR A 256 -5.64 -12.71 -10.41
C THR A 256 -6.09 -11.92 -9.20
N GLY A 257 -7.36 -12.05 -8.82
CA GLY A 257 -7.93 -11.30 -7.71
C GLY A 257 -8.31 -12.19 -6.53
N GLU A 258 -8.13 -11.65 -5.34
CA GLU A 258 -8.69 -12.16 -4.10
C GLU A 258 -10.02 -11.48 -3.82
N ALA A 259 -11.13 -12.19 -3.98
CA ALA A 259 -12.45 -11.72 -3.57
C ALA A 259 -13.06 -12.76 -2.64
N TRP A 260 -12.98 -12.52 -1.33
CA TRP A 260 -13.43 -13.49 -0.33
C TRP A 260 -14.89 -13.93 -0.58
N GLY A 261 -15.10 -15.25 -0.62
CA GLY A 261 -16.40 -15.85 -0.96
C GLY A 261 -16.65 -16.05 -2.46
N HIS A 262 -15.71 -15.67 -3.33
CA HIS A 262 -15.75 -16.01 -4.75
C HIS A 262 -15.36 -17.48 -4.96
N GLY A 263 -16.19 -18.22 -5.71
CA GLY A 263 -15.97 -19.62 -6.04
C GLY A 263 -15.68 -19.82 -7.53
N VAL A 264 -15.91 -21.03 -8.05
CA VAL A 264 -15.57 -21.41 -9.45
C VAL A 264 -16.35 -20.70 -10.56
N MET A 265 -17.25 -19.76 -10.23
CA MET A 265 -18.15 -19.12 -11.19
C MET A 265 -17.50 -17.96 -11.94
N LYS A 266 -17.83 -17.82 -13.23
CA LYS A 266 -17.49 -16.59 -13.97
C LYS A 266 -18.30 -15.42 -13.42
N SER A 267 -17.61 -14.35 -13.08
CA SER A 267 -18.14 -13.10 -12.54
C SER A 267 -17.67 -11.90 -13.36
N ASP A 268 -18.08 -10.71 -12.96
CA ASP A 268 -17.71 -9.47 -13.65
C ASP A 268 -16.21 -9.21 -13.63
N TYR A 269 -15.47 -9.70 -12.64
CA TYR A 269 -14.01 -9.58 -12.58
C TYR A 269 -13.31 -9.99 -13.88
N TYR A 270 -13.79 -11.05 -14.54
CA TYR A 270 -13.22 -11.54 -15.81
C TYR A 270 -13.42 -10.58 -17.00
N ARG A 271 -14.35 -9.63 -16.87
CA ARG A 271 -14.62 -8.57 -17.84
C ARG A 271 -13.89 -7.27 -17.50
N TYR A 272 -13.32 -7.17 -16.30
CA TYR A 272 -12.65 -5.99 -15.77
C TYR A 272 -11.21 -6.31 -15.36
N GLY A 273 -10.50 -6.95 -16.29
CA GLY A 273 -9.04 -7.10 -16.27
C GLY A 273 -8.50 -8.39 -15.67
N PHE A 274 -9.26 -9.12 -14.85
CA PHE A 274 -8.77 -10.37 -14.25
C PHE A 274 -8.80 -11.54 -15.22
N ASP A 275 -7.70 -12.29 -15.28
CA ASP A 275 -7.64 -13.56 -16.03
C ASP A 275 -8.11 -14.74 -15.18
N ALA A 276 -8.06 -14.59 -13.85
CA ALA A 276 -8.48 -15.58 -12.88
C ALA A 276 -8.93 -14.94 -11.56
N MET A 277 -9.73 -15.66 -10.79
CA MET A 277 -10.03 -15.32 -9.39
C MET A 277 -9.63 -16.48 -8.49
N ILE A 278 -9.22 -16.19 -7.26
CA ILE A 278 -8.97 -17.22 -6.26
C ILE A 278 -10.27 -17.96 -5.97
N ASN A 279 -10.22 -19.29 -6.04
CA ASN A 279 -11.33 -20.17 -5.69
C ASN A 279 -11.22 -20.57 -4.21
N PHE A 280 -12.01 -19.92 -3.36
CA PHE A 280 -12.02 -20.11 -1.90
C PHE A 280 -12.69 -21.42 -1.45
#